data_AF-A0A3B9UTA5-F1
#
_entry.id   AF-A0A3B9UTA5-F1
#
_cell.length_a   1.000
_cell.length_b   1.000
_cell.length_c   1.000
_cell.angle_alpha   90.00
_cell.angle_beta   90.00
_cell.angle_gamma   90.00
#
_symmetry.space_group_name_H-M   'P 1'
#
loop_
_entity.id
_entity.type
_entity.pdbx_description
1 polymer ?
#
loop_
_entity_poly.entity_id
_entity_poly.type
_entity_poly.pdbx_seq_one_letter_code
_entity_poly.pdbx_strand_id
1 'polypeptide(L)'
;KKIKINFEIKNSIIFYKNIEEKLLFHIMKENIEDKVILSSFNHASMNKCKKLNSNIRTGLLFEKKIKDVDEYLYPIKPNALHLPYKGLRKELIEKAHKNNLVINIYTVNDVNY
;
A
#
# COMPACT_ATOMS: atom_id res chain seq x y z
N LYS A 1 20.47 11.04 5.24
CA LYS A 1 19.11 11.02 4.63
C LYS A 1 18.29 9.90 5.29
N LYS A 2 17.04 10.17 5.70
CA LYS A 2 16.11 9.11 6.19
C LYS A 2 15.45 8.46 4.96
N ILE A 3 15.89 7.25 4.59
CA ILE A 3 15.32 6.48 3.47
C ILE A 3 14.04 5.78 3.97
N LYS A 4 12.96 5.88 3.18
CA LYS A 4 11.74 5.09 3.37
C LYS A 4 11.76 3.91 2.40
N ILE A 5 11.22 2.78 2.82
CA ILE A 5 11.22 1.53 2.05
C ILE A 5 9.78 1.13 1.77
N ASN A 6 9.46 0.87 0.50
CA ASN A 6 8.21 0.23 0.11
C ASN A 6 8.51 -1.22 -0.27
N PHE A 7 8.07 -2.19 0.54
CA PHE A 7 8.14 -3.60 0.18
C PHE A 7 6.84 -4.02 -0.49
N GLU A 8 6.92 -4.33 -1.79
CA GLU A 8 5.80 -4.91 -2.51
C GLU A 8 5.78 -6.45 -2.35
N ILE A 9 4.69 -7.00 -1.81
CA ILE A 9 4.44 -8.44 -1.78
C ILE A 9 3.82 -8.87 -3.11
N LYS A 10 4.61 -9.58 -3.93
CA LYS A 10 4.19 -10.17 -5.20
C LYS A 10 3.65 -11.59 -4.99
N ASN A 11 2.36 -11.71 -4.68
CA ASN A 11 1.70 -13.02 -4.53
C ASN A 11 0.32 -13.12 -5.19
N SER A 12 -0.01 -12.22 -6.12
CA SER A 12 -1.29 -12.24 -6.84
C SER A 12 -1.40 -13.35 -7.89
N ILE A 13 -0.26 -13.86 -8.38
CA ILE A 13 -0.20 -14.92 -9.41
C ILE A 13 0.33 -16.22 -8.79
N ILE A 14 1.48 -16.16 -8.13
CA ILE A 14 2.10 -17.30 -7.45
C ILE A 14 1.96 -17.09 -5.95
N PHE A 15 1.32 -18.04 -5.27
CA PHE A 15 1.17 -17.99 -3.82
C PHE A 15 2.44 -18.45 -3.12
N TYR A 16 2.98 -17.62 -2.23
CA TYR A 16 4.10 -17.95 -1.37
C TYR A 16 3.61 -18.13 0.07
N LYS A 17 3.69 -19.36 0.57
CA LYS A 17 3.25 -19.69 1.93
C LYS A 17 4.02 -18.84 2.95
N ASN A 18 3.24 -18.16 3.79
CA ASN A 18 3.69 -17.35 4.93
C ASN A 18 4.62 -16.18 4.57
N ILE A 19 4.50 -15.63 3.36
CA ILE A 19 5.34 -14.51 2.92
C ILE A 19 5.11 -13.26 3.79
N GLU A 20 3.87 -13.00 4.22
CA GLU A 20 3.54 -11.87 5.09
C GLU A 20 4.23 -11.98 6.45
N GLU A 21 4.15 -13.15 7.09
CA GLU A 21 4.75 -13.42 8.39
C GLU A 21 6.27 -13.32 8.33
N LYS A 22 6.90 -13.92 7.31
CA LYS A 22 8.35 -13.88 7.13
C LYS A 22 8.85 -12.45 6.94
N LEU A 23 8.17 -11.67 6.09
CA LEU A 23 8.55 -10.29 5.85
C LEU A 23 8.40 -9.43 7.11
N LEU A 24 7.27 -9.54 7.82
CA LEU A 24 7.05 -8.82 9.08
C LEU A 24 8.07 -9.21 10.14
N PHE A 25 8.40 -10.49 10.28
CA PHE A 25 9.43 -10.96 11.20
C PHE A 25 10.77 -10.24 10.97
N HIS A 26 11.22 -10.15 9.72
CA HIS A 26 12.47 -9.46 9.40
C HIS A 26 12.38 -7.95 9.63
N ILE A 27 11.27 -7.30 9.26
CA ILE A 27 11.09 -5.86 9.52
C ILE A 27 11.19 -5.55 11.01
N MET A 28 10.54 -6.34 11.85
CA MET A 28 10.53 -6.16 13.30
C MET A 28 11.88 -6.51 13.93
N LYS A 29 12.52 -7.60 13.46
CA LYS A 29 13.85 -7.99 13.91
C LYS A 29 14.89 -6.88 13.68
N GLU A 30 14.80 -6.18 12.56
CA GLU A 30 15.71 -5.10 12.20
C GLU A 30 15.28 -3.72 12.77
N ASN A 31 14.13 -3.64 13.48
CA ASN A 31 13.58 -2.40 14.05
C ASN A 31 13.42 -1.27 13.02
N ILE A 32 12.84 -1.58 11.86
CA ILE A 32 12.64 -0.63 10.75
C ILE A 32 11.16 -0.36 10.40
N GLU A 33 10.22 -0.75 11.26
CA GLU A 33 8.77 -0.58 11.07
C GLU A 33 8.40 0.87 10.74
N ASP A 34 9.08 1.84 11.37
CA ASP A 34 8.82 3.28 11.18
C ASP A 34 9.23 3.80 9.79
N LYS A 35 10.06 3.05 9.06
CA LYS A 35 10.57 3.38 7.73
C LYS A 35 9.85 2.62 6.61
N VAL A 36 9.07 1.60 6.95
CA VAL A 36 8.50 0.66 5.99
C VAL A 36 7.02 0.95 5.72
N ILE A 37 6.64 0.83 4.45
CA ILE A 37 5.26 0.55 4.04
C ILE A 37 5.24 -0.77 3.28
N LEU A 38 4.28 -1.63 3.59
CA LEU A 38 4.01 -2.84 2.81
C LEU A 38 2.97 -2.51 1.75
N SER A 39 3.13 -3.01 0.53
CA SER A 39 2.11 -2.88 -0.51
C SER A 39 1.88 -4.18 -1.27
N SER A 40 0.68 -4.35 -1.85
CA SER A 40 0.39 -5.47 -2.74
C SER A 40 -0.85 -5.21 -3.58
N PHE A 41 -0.90 -5.80 -4.77
CA PHE A 41 -2.12 -5.93 -5.57
C PHE A 41 -3.08 -6.96 -4.97
N ASN A 42 -2.57 -7.90 -4.16
CA ASN A 42 -3.39 -8.80 -3.36
C ASN A 42 -3.76 -8.10 -2.04
N HIS A 43 -4.91 -7.41 -2.03
CA HIS A 43 -5.35 -6.63 -0.86
C HIS A 43 -5.59 -7.51 0.39
N ALA A 44 -5.92 -8.80 0.21
CA ALA A 44 -6.04 -9.73 1.34
C ALA A 44 -4.71 -9.93 2.07
N SER A 45 -3.57 -9.85 1.35
CA SER A 45 -2.24 -9.87 1.95
C SER A 45 -2.03 -8.66 2.87
N MET A 46 -2.47 -7.46 2.45
CA MET A 46 -2.39 -6.25 3.28
C MET A 46 -3.29 -6.32 4.51
N ASN A 47 -4.48 -6.89 4.37
CA ASN A 47 -5.37 -7.16 5.50
C ASN A 47 -4.70 -8.13 6.50
N LYS A 48 -4.06 -9.20 6.00
CA LYS A 48 -3.33 -10.15 6.83
C LYS A 48 -2.16 -9.49 7.57
N CYS A 49 -1.37 -8.67 6.89
CA CYS A 49 -0.29 -7.90 7.54
C CYS A 49 -0.83 -7.01 8.66
N LYS A 50 -1.95 -6.31 8.45
CA LYS A 50 -2.61 -5.49 9.49
C LYS A 50 -3.12 -6.31 10.69
N LYS A 51 -3.60 -7.53 10.46
CA LYS A 51 -4.00 -8.43 11.54
C LYS A 51 -2.80 -8.94 12.36
N LEU A 52 -1.67 -9.20 11.70
CA LEU A 52 -0.43 -9.65 12.34
C LEU A 52 0.27 -8.52 13.10
N ASN A 53 0.24 -7.29 12.56
CA ASN A 53 0.76 -6.09 13.21
C ASN A 53 -0.09 -4.88 12.81
N SER A 54 -0.94 -4.39 13.72
CA SER A 54 -1.85 -3.28 13.44
C SER A 54 -1.12 -1.95 13.16
N ASN A 55 0.11 -1.82 13.68
CA ASN A 55 0.93 -0.62 13.54
C ASN A 55 1.69 -0.56 12.20
N ILE A 56 1.87 -1.68 11.50
CA ILE A 56 2.59 -1.67 10.21
C ILE A 56 1.82 -0.83 9.19
N ARG A 57 2.53 0.01 8.44
CA ARG A 57 1.90 0.81 7.39
C ARG A 57 1.61 -0.07 6.17
N THR A 58 0.42 0.02 5.61
CA THR A 58 0.06 -0.70 4.38
C THR A 58 -0.45 0.23 3.27
N GLY A 59 -0.17 -0.16 2.02
CA GLY A 59 -0.62 0.51 0.80
C GLY A 59 -1.31 -0.47 -0.15
N LEU A 60 -2.51 -0.13 -0.62
CA LEU A 60 -3.21 -0.96 -1.60
C LEU A 60 -2.77 -0.60 -3.01
N LEU A 61 -2.23 -1.57 -3.78
CA LEU A 61 -1.90 -1.36 -5.19
C LEU A 61 -3.10 -1.68 -6.08
N PHE A 62 -3.27 -0.88 -7.12
CA PHE A 62 -4.36 -1.03 -8.09
C PHE A 62 -3.81 -1.03 -9.50
N GLU A 63 -4.20 -1.97 -10.34
CA GLU A 63 -3.78 -2.00 -11.75
C GLU A 63 -4.44 -0.91 -12.60
N LYS A 64 -5.60 -0.43 -12.14
CA LYS A 64 -6.46 0.52 -12.85
C LYS A 64 -6.93 1.62 -11.90
N LYS A 65 -7.44 2.71 -12.47
CA LYS A 65 -8.12 3.75 -11.71
C LYS A 65 -9.30 3.16 -10.92
N ILE A 66 -9.52 3.69 -9.73
CA ILE A 66 -10.66 3.34 -8.87
C ILE A 66 -11.75 4.40 -8.99
N LYS A 67 -12.99 3.98 -8.70
CA LYS A 67 -14.14 4.88 -8.72
C LYS A 67 -14.16 5.76 -7.48
N ASP A 68 -13.98 5.16 -6.31
CA ASP A 68 -14.07 5.81 -5.02
C ASP A 68 -13.07 5.19 -4.01
N VAL A 69 -12.58 6.00 -3.08
CA VAL A 69 -11.67 5.57 -2.01
C VAL A 69 -12.41 4.84 -0.90
N ASP A 70 -13.68 5.16 -0.67
CA ASP A 70 -14.46 4.63 0.46
C ASP A 70 -14.65 3.11 0.37
N GLU A 71 -14.68 2.57 -0.86
CA GLU A 71 -14.78 1.14 -1.17
C GLU A 71 -13.63 0.32 -0.57
N TYR A 72 -12.50 0.96 -0.22
CA TYR A 72 -11.28 0.31 0.24
C TYR A 72 -10.89 0.61 1.69
N LEU A 73 -11.68 1.44 2.38
CA LEU A 73 -11.42 1.77 3.79
C LEU A 73 -11.73 0.60 4.73
N TYR A 74 -12.67 -0.25 4.36
CA TYR A 74 -13.09 -1.40 5.17
C TYR A 74 -12.96 -2.71 4.38
N PRO A 75 -12.52 -3.82 5.01
CA PRO A 75 -12.08 -3.95 6.40
C PRO A 75 -10.62 -3.54 6.64
N ILE A 76 -9.86 -3.21 5.59
CA ILE A 76 -8.39 -3.20 5.63
C ILE A 76 -7.81 -1.99 6.37
N LYS A 77 -8.49 -0.83 6.31
CA LYS A 77 -8.01 0.45 6.85
C LYS A 77 -6.55 0.73 6.45
N PRO A 78 -6.25 0.81 5.15
CA PRO A 78 -4.89 1.03 4.68
C PRO A 78 -4.39 2.41 5.06
N ASN A 79 -3.08 2.63 4.99
CA ASN A 79 -2.47 3.95 5.18
C ASN A 79 -2.26 4.69 3.86
N ALA A 80 -2.23 3.96 2.74
CA ALA A 80 -2.03 4.54 1.43
C ALA A 80 -2.80 3.80 0.33
N LEU A 81 -3.07 4.50 -0.77
CA LEU A 81 -3.46 3.92 -2.05
C LEU A 81 -2.33 4.15 -3.05
N HIS A 82 -1.92 3.10 -3.72
CA HIS A 82 -0.90 3.12 -4.74
C HIS A 82 -1.59 2.96 -6.10
N LEU A 83 -1.76 4.06 -6.82
CA LEU A 83 -2.59 4.14 -8.02
C LEU A 83 -1.74 4.32 -9.28
N PRO A 84 -2.20 3.83 -10.45
CA PRO A 84 -1.56 4.21 -11.70
C PRO A 84 -1.73 5.72 -11.89
N TYR A 85 -0.68 6.41 -12.32
CA TYR A 85 -0.72 7.86 -12.53
C TYR A 85 -1.78 8.26 -13.58
N LYS A 86 -2.02 7.37 -14.55
CA LYS A 86 -2.98 7.58 -15.64
C LYS A 86 -4.42 7.63 -15.12
N GLY A 87 -5.09 8.73 -15.42
CA GLY A 87 -6.52 8.89 -15.13
C GLY A 87 -6.83 9.17 -13.65
N LEU A 88 -5.83 9.66 -12.90
CA LEU A 88 -6.03 10.16 -11.56
C LEU A 88 -6.84 11.47 -11.60
N ARG A 89 -7.79 11.61 -10.68
CA ARG A 89 -8.70 12.75 -10.60
C ARG A 89 -8.46 13.52 -9.31
N LYS A 90 -8.51 14.85 -9.38
CA LYS A 90 -8.27 15.73 -8.22
C LYS A 90 -9.24 15.41 -7.08
N GLU A 91 -10.51 15.15 -7.38
CA GLU A 91 -11.53 14.84 -6.37
C GLU A 91 -11.21 13.55 -5.62
N LEU A 92 -10.65 12.55 -6.30
CA LEU A 92 -10.24 11.29 -5.68
C LEU A 92 -9.08 11.51 -4.70
N ILE A 93 -8.10 12.34 -5.08
CA ILE A 93 -6.96 12.69 -4.23
C ILE A 93 -7.43 13.44 -2.98
N GLU A 94 -8.28 14.46 -3.18
CA GLU A 94 -8.85 15.24 -2.07
C GLU A 94 -9.65 14.35 -1.12
N LYS A 95 -10.44 13.42 -1.65
CA LYS A 95 -11.21 12.47 -0.84
C LYS A 95 -10.31 11.48 -0.09
N ALA A 96 -9.21 11.03 -0.71
CA ALA A 96 -8.21 10.21 -0.03
C ALA A 96 -7.59 10.95 1.17
N HIS A 97 -7.17 12.20 0.96
CA HIS A 97 -6.57 13.03 2.02
C HIS A 97 -7.57 13.31 3.16
N LYS A 98 -8.84 13.58 2.85
CA LYS A 98 -9.91 13.72 3.86
C LYS A 98 -10.08 12.47 4.73
N ASN A 99 -9.78 11.30 4.19
CA ASN A 99 -9.81 10.02 4.90
C ASN A 99 -8.45 9.63 5.51
N ASN A 100 -7.49 10.57 5.62
CA ASN A 100 -6.14 10.35 6.15
C ASN A 100 -5.33 9.28 5.37
N LEU A 101 -5.65 9.08 4.09
CA LEU A 101 -4.90 8.21 3.20
C LEU A 101 -3.81 9.00 2.47
N VAL A 102 -2.65 8.38 2.31
CA VAL A 102 -1.59 8.86 1.41
C VAL A 102 -1.87 8.32 -0.01
N ILE A 103 -1.69 9.15 -1.04
CA ILE A 103 -1.68 8.70 -2.43
C ILE A 103 -0.24 8.59 -2.92
N ASN A 104 0.18 7.39 -3.33
CA ASN A 104 1.41 7.17 -4.08
C ASN A 104 1.03 6.81 -5.52
N ILE A 105 1.69 7.41 -6.52
CA ILE A 105 1.38 7.15 -7.94
C ILE A 105 2.53 6.43 -8.63
N TYR A 106 2.20 5.63 -9.65
CA TYR A 106 3.21 4.90 -10.43
C TYR A 106 2.74 4.63 -11.86
N THR A 107 3.59 4.37 -12.83
CA THR A 107 5.03 4.70 -12.87
C THR A 107 5.19 6.02 -13.61
N VAL A 108 5.59 7.08 -12.91
CA VAL A 108 5.80 8.41 -13.50
C VAL A 108 7.27 8.56 -13.86
N ASN A 109 7.55 8.67 -15.15
CA ASN A 109 8.92 8.81 -15.67
C ASN A 109 9.12 10.14 -16.43
N ASP A 110 8.07 10.95 -16.56
CA ASP A 110 8.09 12.25 -17.25
C ASP A 110 7.68 13.33 -16.26
N VAL A 111 8.43 14.43 -16.24
CA VAL A 111 8.17 15.59 -15.38
C VAL A 111 7.02 16.45 -15.88
N ASN A 112 6.59 16.25 -17.14
CA ASN A 112 5.56 17.05 -17.80
C ASN A 112 4.17 16.38 -17.82
N TYR A 113 4.00 15.26 -17.12
CA TYR A 113 2.68 14.65 -16.92
C TYR A 113 1.87 15.41 -15.87
#